data_AF-A0A0R2FP45-F1
#
_entry.id   AF-A0A0R2FP45-F1
#
_cell.length_a   1.000
_cell.length_b   1.000
_cell.length_c   1.000
_cell.angle_alpha   90.00
_cell.angle_beta   90.00
_cell.angle_gamma   90.00
#
_symmetry.space_group_name_H-M   'P 1'
#
loop_
_entity.id
_entity.type
_entity.pdbx_description
1 polymer ?
#
loop_
_entity_poly.entity_id
_entity_poly.type
_entity_poly.pdbx_seq_one_letter_code
_entity_poly.pdbx_strand_id
1 'polypeptide(L)'
;MDSITDSLEDKAIGYAKVNAQLKADAASLKEEETRLHDRRVAIENKQKLLKEALSQAMIETDQRKFKTPLFSIYIQKNPVKMVISDRDKIDKNYFHNEEVLDSSALKDDLKAGKQVDGAELQQTESVRIR
;
A
#
# COMPACT_ATOMS: atom_id res chain seq x y z
N MET A 1 -28.88 12.02 40.27
CA MET A 1 -28.56 11.18 39.10
C MET A 1 -28.22 12.06 37.90
N ASP A 2 -28.90 13.21 37.73
CA ASP A 2 -28.71 14.17 36.63
C ASP A 2 -27.28 14.73 36.49
N SER A 3 -26.57 14.98 37.60
CA SER A 3 -25.20 15.53 37.53
C SER A 3 -24.15 14.59 36.91
N ILE A 4 -24.35 13.28 36.94
CA ILE A 4 -23.37 12.32 36.37
C ILE A 4 -23.55 12.23 34.85
N THR A 5 -24.80 12.19 34.38
CA THR A 5 -25.17 12.19 32.96
C THR A 5 -24.74 13.49 32.27
N ASP A 6 -25.00 14.65 32.88
CA ASP A 6 -24.59 15.95 32.34
C ASP A 6 -23.06 16.03 32.19
N SER A 7 -22.31 15.50 33.17
CA SER A 7 -20.83 15.50 33.10
C SER A 7 -20.26 14.60 32.00
N LEU A 8 -20.98 13.55 31.61
CA LEU A 8 -20.57 12.63 30.56
C LEU A 8 -20.84 13.23 29.19
N GLU A 9 -21.98 13.90 29.03
CA GLU A 9 -22.36 14.60 27.80
C GLU A 9 -21.39 15.75 27.48
N ASP A 10 -21.04 16.56 28.48
CA ASP A 10 -20.05 17.64 28.33
C ASP A 10 -18.68 17.12 27.89
N LYS A 11 -18.23 16.00 28.48
CA LYS A 11 -16.99 15.33 28.09
C LYS A 11 -17.07 14.75 26.68
N ALA A 12 -18.20 14.13 26.31
CA ALA A 12 -18.41 13.59 24.97
C ALA A 12 -18.36 14.70 23.91
N ILE A 13 -18.96 15.86 24.17
CA ILE A 13 -18.84 17.05 23.31
C ILE A 13 -17.39 17.52 23.21
N GLY A 14 -16.66 17.54 24.35
CA GLY A 14 -15.23 17.82 24.37
C GLY A 14 -14.42 16.89 23.47
N TYR A 15 -14.64 15.58 23.58
CA TYR A 15 -13.99 14.58 22.71
C TYR A 15 -14.38 14.72 21.24
N ALA A 16 -15.64 15.04 20.94
CA ALA A 16 -16.09 15.27 19.56
C ALA A 16 -15.37 16.46 18.92
N LYS A 17 -15.20 17.56 19.66
CA LYS A 17 -14.43 18.73 19.19
C LYS A 17 -12.96 18.38 18.92
N VAL A 18 -12.31 17.67 19.83
CA VAL A 18 -10.92 17.23 19.65
C VAL A 18 -10.79 16.28 18.47
N ASN A 19 -11.71 15.33 18.30
CA ASN A 19 -11.73 14.41 17.16
C ASN A 19 -11.90 15.15 15.82
N ALA A 20 -12.75 16.19 15.78
CA ALA A 20 -12.90 17.01 14.59
C ALA A 20 -11.60 17.77 14.24
N GLN A 21 -10.91 18.32 15.24
CA GLN A 21 -9.61 18.96 15.04
C GLN A 21 -8.57 17.96 14.53
N LEU A 22 -8.45 16.79 15.15
CA LEU A 22 -7.50 15.75 14.73
C LEU A 22 -7.77 15.26 13.30
N LYS A 23 -9.04 15.18 12.88
CA LYS A 23 -9.40 14.88 11.49
C LYS A 23 -8.93 15.96 10.52
N ALA A 24 -9.07 17.24 10.88
CA ALA A 24 -8.60 18.35 10.05
C ALA A 24 -7.06 18.36 9.95
N ASP A 25 -6.36 18.12 11.07
CA ASP A 25 -4.90 18.02 11.10
C ASP A 25 -4.41 16.84 10.24
N ALA A 26 -5.04 15.68 10.36
CA ALA A 26 -4.71 14.50 9.56
C ALA A 26 -4.92 14.74 8.05
N ALA A 27 -6.00 15.42 7.67
CA ALA A 27 -6.25 15.80 6.28
C ALA A 27 -5.15 16.74 5.74
N SER A 28 -4.77 17.74 6.54
CA SER A 28 -3.71 18.70 6.20
C SER A 28 -2.35 18.00 6.04
N LEU A 29 -2.03 17.07 6.94
CA LEU A 29 -0.82 16.25 6.83
C LEU A 29 -0.84 15.36 5.58
N LYS A 30 -2.00 14.84 5.19
CA LYS A 30 -2.11 14.00 3.99
C LYS A 30 -1.87 14.77 2.70
N GLU A 31 -2.32 16.02 2.64
CA GLU A 31 -2.04 16.92 1.51
C GLU A 31 -0.53 17.18 1.39
N GLU A 32 0.14 17.47 2.50
CA GLU A 32 1.60 17.66 2.52
C GLU A 32 2.37 16.39 2.19
N GLU A 33 1.94 15.22 2.68
CA GLU A 33 2.51 13.93 2.31
C GLU A 33 2.44 13.71 0.80
N THR A 34 1.28 14.03 0.19
CA THR A 34 1.07 13.92 -1.26
C THR A 34 2.01 14.86 -2.02
N ARG A 35 2.11 16.13 -1.60
CA ARG A 35 3.03 17.10 -2.21
C ARG A 35 4.49 16.67 -2.13
N LEU A 36 4.93 16.14 -0.99
CA LEU A 36 6.28 15.64 -0.79
C LEU A 36 6.54 14.36 -1.59
N HIS A 37 5.56 13.45 -1.64
CA HIS A 37 5.60 12.27 -2.47
C HIS A 37 5.81 12.62 -3.95
N ASP A 38 5.03 13.56 -4.48
CA ASP A 38 5.11 13.96 -5.88
C ASP A 38 6.45 14.62 -6.20
N ARG A 39 6.96 15.45 -5.29
CA ARG A 39 8.30 16.02 -5.40
C ARG A 39 9.39 14.93 -5.42
N ARG A 40 9.29 13.92 -4.56
CA ARG A 40 10.22 12.78 -4.54
C ARG A 40 10.17 12.02 -5.87
N VAL A 41 8.97 11.68 -6.35
CA VAL A 41 8.78 10.99 -7.65
C VAL A 41 9.38 11.80 -8.80
N ALA A 42 9.19 13.12 -8.82
CA ALA A 42 9.77 13.97 -9.86
C ALA A 42 11.31 13.94 -9.84
N ILE A 43 11.95 13.88 -8.66
CA ILE A 43 13.41 13.77 -8.53
C ILE A 43 13.90 12.39 -9.00
N GLU A 44 13.21 11.32 -8.60
CA GLU A 44 13.54 9.95 -9.01
C GLU A 44 13.42 9.77 -10.53
N ASN A 45 12.39 10.35 -11.14
CA ASN A 45 12.23 10.36 -12.60
C ASN A 45 13.37 11.10 -13.29
N LYS A 46 13.80 12.26 -12.77
CA LYS A 46 14.98 12.97 -13.31
C LYS A 46 16.25 12.14 -13.18
N GLN A 47 16.46 11.47 -12.06
CA GLN A 47 17.61 10.58 -11.85
C GLN A 47 17.58 9.41 -12.85
N LYS A 48 16.41 8.83 -13.10
CA LYS A 48 16.21 7.76 -14.08
C LYS A 48 16.55 8.24 -15.49
N LEU A 49 15.97 9.36 -15.93
CA LEU A 49 16.23 9.95 -17.25
C LEU A 49 17.72 10.23 -17.47
N LEU A 50 18.42 10.73 -16.46
CA LEU A 50 19.87 10.98 -16.54
C LEU A 50 20.67 9.69 -16.74
N LYS A 51 20.33 8.62 -16.00
CA LYS A 51 20.98 7.31 -16.15
C LYS A 51 20.69 6.68 -17.51
N GLU A 52 19.46 6.81 -18.01
CA GLU A 52 19.05 6.31 -19.32
C GLU A 52 19.79 7.02 -20.45
N ALA A 53 19.86 8.36 -20.40
CA ALA A 53 20.61 9.16 -21.37
C ALA A 53 22.10 8.78 -21.38
N LEU A 54 22.71 8.62 -20.20
CA LEU A 54 24.11 8.18 -20.10
C LEU A 54 24.29 6.76 -20.65
N SER A 55 23.41 5.83 -20.31
CA SER A 55 23.44 4.46 -20.82
C SER A 55 23.31 4.43 -22.34
N GLN A 56 22.44 5.25 -22.92
CA GLN A 56 22.24 5.34 -24.36
C GLN A 56 23.51 5.84 -25.05
N ALA A 57 24.10 6.93 -24.56
CA ALA A 57 25.36 7.46 -25.09
C ALA A 57 26.52 6.45 -24.98
N MET A 58 26.60 5.70 -23.88
CA MET A 58 27.58 4.63 -23.69
C MET A 58 27.40 3.48 -24.69
N ILE A 59 26.16 3.17 -25.09
CA ILE A 59 25.86 2.13 -26.09
C ILE A 59 26.22 2.63 -27.50
N GLU A 60 25.83 3.86 -27.84
CA GLU A 60 26.07 4.47 -29.16
C GLU A 60 27.56 4.65 -29.46
N THR A 61 28.36 4.89 -28.44
CA THR A 61 29.82 5.06 -28.55
C THR A 61 30.60 3.76 -28.33
N ASP A 62 29.92 2.64 -28.10
CA ASP A 62 30.48 1.34 -27.72
C ASP A 62 31.39 1.36 -26.46
N GLN A 63 31.24 2.39 -25.62
CA GLN A 63 31.99 2.55 -24.38
C GLN A 63 31.21 1.97 -23.20
N ARG A 64 31.23 0.64 -23.07
CA ARG A 64 30.46 -0.06 -22.02
C ARG A 64 31.01 0.09 -20.60
N LYS A 65 32.27 0.51 -20.43
CA LYS A 65 32.92 0.72 -19.13
C LYS A 65 34.06 1.71 -19.24
N PHE A 66 34.11 2.68 -18.34
CA PHE A 66 35.24 3.59 -18.18
C PHE A 66 35.40 4.01 -16.72
N LYS A 67 36.61 4.47 -16.38
CA LYS A 67 36.97 4.89 -15.04
C LYS A 67 37.52 6.31 -15.09
N THR A 68 37.05 7.14 -14.17
CA THR A 68 37.59 8.47 -13.89
C THR A 68 38.28 8.45 -12.52
N PRO A 69 39.02 9.50 -12.14
CA PRO A 69 39.58 9.60 -10.79
C PRO A 69 38.54 9.53 -9.67
N LEU A 70 37.28 9.92 -9.97
CA LEU A 70 36.21 10.01 -8.98
C LEU A 70 35.23 8.83 -9.05
N PHE A 71 34.98 8.27 -10.23
CA PHE A 71 33.91 7.29 -10.45
C PHE A 71 34.32 6.18 -11.40
N SER A 72 33.78 4.98 -11.18
CA SER A 72 33.81 3.89 -12.17
C SER A 72 32.41 3.71 -12.73
N ILE A 73 32.23 3.90 -14.04
CA ILE A 73 30.93 3.86 -14.70
C ILE A 73 30.93 2.69 -15.68
N TYR A 74 29.90 1.85 -15.61
CA TYR A 74 29.78 0.67 -16.46
C TYR A 74 28.32 0.25 -16.62
N ILE A 75 28.00 -0.37 -17.75
CA ILE A 75 26.70 -1.01 -17.97
C ILE A 75 26.76 -2.43 -17.40
N GLN A 76 25.88 -2.72 -16.44
CA GLN A 76 25.71 -4.05 -15.87
C GLN A 76 24.49 -4.75 -16.50
N LYS A 77 24.58 -6.07 -16.70
CA LYS A 77 23.41 -6.87 -17.06
C LYS A 77 22.48 -6.99 -15.86
N ASN A 78 21.21 -6.62 -16.04
CA ASN A 78 20.18 -6.86 -15.04
C ASN A 78 19.97 -8.37 -14.82
N PRO A 79 19.45 -8.78 -13.64
CA PRO A 79 19.03 -10.15 -13.41
C PRO A 79 18.07 -10.63 -14.50
N VAL A 80 18.18 -11.90 -14.87
CA VAL A 80 17.30 -12.51 -15.87
C VAL A 80 15.86 -12.44 -15.34
N LYS A 81 15.00 -11.71 -16.05
CA LYS A 81 13.56 -11.66 -15.75
C LYS A 81 12.87 -12.83 -16.43
N MET A 82 12.12 -13.62 -15.67
CA MET A 82 11.19 -14.59 -16.25
C MET A 82 10.04 -13.83 -16.92
N VAL A 83 9.80 -14.13 -18.20
CA VAL A 83 8.69 -13.57 -18.98
C VAL A 83 7.77 -14.73 -19.35
N ILE A 84 6.54 -14.69 -18.85
CA ILE A 84 5.48 -15.65 -19.20
C ILE A 84 4.70 -15.02 -20.35
N SER A 85 4.82 -15.61 -21.54
CA SER A 85 4.12 -15.14 -22.75
C SER A 85 2.69 -15.64 -22.84
N ASP A 86 2.44 -16.85 -22.34
CA ASP A 86 1.13 -17.50 -22.36
C ASP A 86 1.02 -18.42 -21.14
N ARG A 87 0.10 -18.10 -20.24
CA ARG A 87 -0.08 -18.81 -18.97
C ARG A 87 -0.70 -20.19 -19.18
N ASP A 88 -1.49 -20.37 -20.23
CA ASP A 88 -2.23 -21.62 -20.48
C ASP A 88 -1.35 -22.72 -21.06
N LYS A 89 -0.19 -22.35 -21.60
CA LYS A 89 0.85 -23.28 -22.08
C LYS A 89 1.80 -23.74 -20.97
N ILE A 90 1.73 -23.14 -19.78
CA ILE A 90 2.57 -23.54 -18.66
C ILE A 90 1.97 -24.81 -18.04
N ASP A 91 2.82 -25.78 -17.78
CA ASP A 91 2.44 -27.02 -17.10
C ASP A 91 1.80 -26.72 -15.74
N LYS A 92 0.72 -27.43 -15.42
CA LYS A 92 0.00 -27.37 -14.14
C LYS A 92 0.93 -27.59 -12.94
N ASN A 93 2.05 -28.29 -13.12
CA ASN A 93 3.09 -28.49 -12.10
C ASN A 93 3.70 -27.19 -11.55
N TYR A 94 3.60 -26.07 -12.28
CA TYR A 94 4.08 -24.76 -11.83
C TYR A 94 3.00 -23.91 -11.14
N PHE A 95 1.78 -24.42 -10.99
CA PHE A 95 0.68 -23.73 -10.31
C PHE A 95 0.36 -24.39 -8.98
N HIS A 96 0.14 -23.57 -7.95
CA HIS A 96 -0.42 -24.01 -6.68
C HIS A 96 -1.93 -23.78 -6.70
N ASN A 97 -2.70 -24.77 -6.27
CA ASN A 97 -4.12 -24.60 -5.96
C ASN A 97 -4.20 -24.10 -4.51
N GLU A 98 -4.55 -22.84 -4.31
CA GLU A 98 -4.82 -22.31 -2.97
C GLU A 98 -6.29 -22.52 -2.62
N GLU A 99 -6.56 -23.18 -1.49
CA GLU A 99 -7.89 -23.19 -0.87
C GLU A 99 -8.12 -21.82 -0.21
N VAL A 100 -8.69 -20.89 -0.98
CA VAL A 100 -9.04 -19.56 -0.48
C VAL A 100 -10.39 -19.64 0.24
N LEU A 101 -10.38 -19.38 1.55
CA LEU A 101 -11.61 -19.32 2.35
C LEU A 101 -12.50 -18.16 1.88
N ASP A 102 -13.70 -18.47 1.41
CA ASP A 102 -14.73 -17.45 1.20
C ASP A 102 -15.39 -17.06 2.52
N SER A 103 -14.72 -16.15 3.23
CA SER A 103 -15.21 -15.58 4.49
C SER A 103 -16.53 -14.82 4.35
N SER A 104 -16.89 -14.35 3.15
CA SER A 104 -18.17 -13.63 2.93
C SER A 104 -19.32 -14.62 2.87
N ALA A 105 -19.18 -15.66 2.05
CA ALA A 105 -20.14 -16.75 1.98
C ALA A 105 -20.29 -17.44 3.35
N LEU A 106 -19.17 -17.70 4.05
CA LEU A 106 -19.18 -18.26 5.40
C LEU A 106 -19.95 -17.38 6.38
N LYS A 107 -19.74 -16.06 6.34
CA LYS A 107 -20.44 -15.11 7.21
C LYS A 107 -21.93 -15.06 6.92
N ASP A 108 -22.34 -15.15 5.65
CA ASP A 108 -23.75 -15.12 5.27
C ASP A 108 -24.45 -16.45 5.61
N ASP A 109 -23.75 -17.58 5.48
CA ASP A 109 -24.25 -18.89 5.93
C ASP A 109 -24.43 -18.96 7.45
N LEU A 110 -23.49 -18.40 8.23
CA LEU A 110 -23.63 -18.28 9.68
C LEU A 110 -24.82 -17.37 10.08
N LYS A 111 -25.05 -16.26 9.34
CA LYS A 111 -26.24 -15.41 9.55
C LYS A 111 -27.54 -16.12 9.18
N ALA A 112 -27.51 -16.99 8.18
CA ALA A 112 -28.66 -17.79 7.74
C ALA A 112 -28.96 -18.97 8.70
N GLY A 113 -28.18 -19.13 9.77
CA GLY A 113 -28.39 -20.16 10.79
C GLY A 113 -27.77 -21.52 10.46
N LYS A 114 -26.92 -21.62 9.42
CA LYS A 114 -26.13 -22.83 9.19
C LYS A 114 -25.01 -22.90 10.22
N GLN A 115 -24.87 -24.04 10.89
CA GLN A 115 -23.70 -24.30 11.74
C GLN A 115 -22.51 -24.68 10.86
N VAL A 116 -21.39 -23.97 11.04
CA VAL A 116 -20.12 -24.30 10.39
C VAL A 116 -19.07 -24.46 11.49
N ASP A 117 -18.55 -25.68 11.63
CA ASP A 117 -17.53 -25.99 12.62
C ASP A 117 -16.28 -25.13 12.38
N GLY A 118 -15.87 -24.39 13.42
CA GLY A 118 -14.69 -23.52 13.39
C GLY A 118 -14.97 -22.04 13.07
N ALA A 119 -16.23 -21.61 12.94
CA ALA A 119 -16.57 -20.20 12.71
C ALA A 119 -17.75 -19.72 13.57
N GLU A 120 -17.57 -18.60 14.26
CA GLU A 120 -18.59 -17.99 15.14
C GLU A 120 -18.78 -16.50 14.82
N LEU A 121 -20.01 -16.01 14.98
CA LEU A 121 -20.31 -14.58 14.84
C LEU A 121 -20.13 -13.86 16.18
N GLN A 122 -19.14 -12.97 16.26
CA GLN A 122 -18.95 -12.08 17.40
C GLN A 122 -19.31 -10.64 17.01
N GLN A 123 -20.09 -9.96 17.85
CA GLN A 123 -20.39 -8.53 17.71
C GLN A 123 -19.71 -7.75 18.83
N THR A 124 -19.03 -6.67 18.46
CA THR A 124 -18.42 -5.71 19.39
C THR A 124 -19.02 -4.32 19.20
N GLU A 125 -18.96 -3.50 20.24
CA GLU A 125 -19.48 -2.13 20.23
C GLU A 125 -18.33 -1.12 20.19
N SER A 126 -18.55 0.01 19.51
CA SER A 126 -17.57 1.09 19.37
C SER A 126 -18.28 2.43 19.34
N VAL A 127 -17.69 3.46 19.97
CA VAL A 127 -18.21 4.83 19.94
C VAL A 127 -18.15 5.38 18.52
N ARG A 128 -19.25 5.99 18.04
CA ARG A 128 -19.32 6.67 16.74
C ARG A 128 -19.67 8.14 16.94
N ILE A 129 -18.85 9.04 16.39
CA ILE A 129 -19.06 10.50 16.39
C ILE A 129 -19.30 10.90 14.93
N ARG A 130 -20.50 11.45 14.63
CA ARG A 130 -20.93 11.93 13.31
C ARG A 130 -21.01 13.44 13.29
#